data_AF-A0A0H4T7H0-F1
#
_entry.id   AF-A0A0H4T7H0-F1
#
_cell.length_a   1.000
_cell.length_b   1.000
_cell.length_c   1.000
_cell.angle_alpha   90.00
_cell.angle_beta   90.00
_cell.angle_gamma   90.00
#
_symmetry.space_group_name_H-M   'P 1'
#
loop_
_entity.id
_entity.type
_entity.pdbx_description
1 polymer ?
#
loop_
_entity_poly.entity_id
_entity_poly.type
_entity_poly.pdbx_seq_one_letter_code
_entity_poly.pdbx_strand_id
1 'polypeptide(L)'
;MWDAFGGHLEPGETAEDALRRELSEELGVEVTGARSLGEYEDVDPTSEETFHHHLFLVTGWQGEPRIANEEHSEIRWFRPSEVDGLDLMPRLKAAIREELAGNP
;
A
#
# COMPACT_ATOMS: atom_id res chain seq x y z
N MET A 1 4.53 11.15 8.76
CA MET A 1 3.74 9.94 8.58
C MET A 1 4.31 9.11 7.45
N TRP A 2 4.41 7.81 7.66
CA TRP A 2 4.69 6.80 6.65
C TRP A 2 3.37 6.27 6.11
N ASP A 3 3.38 5.79 4.86
CA ASP A 3 2.22 5.15 4.24
C ASP A 3 2.64 4.02 3.29
N ALA A 4 1.67 3.26 2.80
CA ALA A 4 1.84 2.38 1.67
C ALA A 4 1.78 3.17 0.35
N PHE A 5 2.45 2.66 -0.68
CA PHE A 5 2.36 3.17 -2.04
C PHE A 5 1.07 2.67 -2.71
N GLY A 6 0.46 3.50 -3.55
CA GLY A 6 -0.83 3.25 -4.18
C GLY A 6 -1.65 4.52 -4.37
N GLY A 7 -2.79 4.39 -5.04
CA GLY A 7 -3.65 5.53 -5.35
C GLY A 7 -5.08 5.13 -5.68
N HIS A 8 -5.79 6.03 -6.34
CA HIS A 8 -7.22 5.88 -6.60
C HIS A 8 -7.49 4.92 -7.77
N LEU A 9 -8.62 4.24 -7.72
CA LEU A 9 -9.14 3.50 -8.86
C LEU A 9 -9.57 4.46 -9.97
N GLU A 10 -9.11 4.21 -11.20
CA GLU A 10 -9.63 4.90 -12.37
C GLU A 10 -10.89 4.20 -12.92
N PRO A 11 -11.76 4.93 -13.66
CA PRO A 11 -12.96 4.34 -14.25
C PRO A 11 -12.66 3.13 -15.14
N GLY A 12 -13.15 1.96 -14.71
CA GLY A 12 -13.01 0.70 -15.45
C GLY A 12 -11.79 -0.14 -15.07
N GLU A 13 -10.94 0.32 -14.15
CA GLU A 13 -9.86 -0.48 -13.59
C GLU A 13 -10.35 -1.46 -12.52
N THR A 14 -9.71 -2.62 -12.43
CA THR A 14 -9.77 -3.44 -11.21
C THR A 14 -8.78 -2.92 -10.17
N ALA A 15 -8.96 -3.27 -8.90
CA ALA A 15 -8.03 -2.90 -7.84
C ALA A 15 -6.59 -3.43 -8.08
N GLU A 16 -6.46 -4.56 -8.77
CA GLU A 16 -5.13 -5.06 -9.17
C GLU A 16 -4.53 -4.26 -10.32
N ASP A 17 -5.34 -3.75 -11.26
CA ASP A 17 -4.85 -2.92 -12.36
C ASP A 17 -4.33 -1.59 -11.83
N ALA A 18 -5.10 -0.96 -10.92
CA ALA A 18 -4.67 0.26 -10.22
C ALA A 18 -3.38 0.01 -9.44
N LEU A 19 -3.27 -1.08 -8.66
CA LEU A 19 -2.03 -1.43 -7.95
C LEU A 19 -0.80 -1.49 -8.89
N ARG A 20 -0.96 -2.12 -10.07
CA ARG A 20 0.13 -2.25 -11.05
C ARG A 20 0.50 -0.89 -11.65
N ARG A 21 -0.48 -0.07 -12.01
CA ARG A 21 -0.28 1.28 -12.57
C ARG A 21 0.40 2.19 -11.54
N GLU A 22 -0.16 2.29 -10.35
CA GLU A 22 0.33 3.15 -9.28
C GLU A 22 1.78 2.80 -8.90
N LEU A 23 2.12 1.53 -8.70
CA LEU A 23 3.51 1.16 -8.38
C LEU A 23 4.47 1.35 -9.56
N SER A 24 3.97 1.33 -10.79
CA SER A 24 4.77 1.75 -11.95
C SER A 24 5.00 3.26 -11.95
N GLU A 25 4.00 4.07 -11.61
CA GLU A 25 4.06 5.54 -11.61
C GLU A 25 4.86 6.10 -10.43
N GLU A 26 4.64 5.56 -9.24
CA GLU A 26 5.24 6.04 -7.99
C GLU A 26 6.62 5.45 -7.73
N LEU A 27 6.85 4.18 -8.13
CA LEU A 27 8.08 3.44 -7.80
C LEU A 27 8.91 3.01 -9.01
N GLY A 28 8.38 3.11 -10.23
CA GLY A 28 9.05 2.64 -11.44
C GLY A 28 9.22 1.12 -11.51
N VAL A 29 8.36 0.35 -10.84
CA VAL A 29 8.43 -1.13 -10.81
C VAL A 29 7.23 -1.79 -11.48
N GLU A 30 7.47 -2.98 -12.03
CA GLU A 30 6.42 -3.83 -12.59
C GLU A 30 6.05 -4.92 -11.59
N VAL A 31 4.82 -4.91 -11.08
CA VAL A 31 4.33 -5.94 -10.14
C VAL A 31 4.09 -7.26 -10.89
N THR A 32 4.75 -8.33 -10.44
CA THR A 32 4.63 -9.68 -11.02
C THR A 32 3.82 -10.64 -10.15
N GLY A 33 3.57 -10.27 -8.88
CA GLY A 33 2.74 -11.05 -7.98
C GLY A 33 2.22 -10.18 -6.84
N ALA A 34 0.93 -10.30 -6.55
CA ALA A 34 0.28 -9.66 -5.43
C ALA A 34 -0.83 -10.56 -4.87
N ARG A 35 -1.17 -10.36 -3.60
CA ARG A 35 -2.30 -11.01 -2.94
C ARG A 35 -3.11 -9.97 -2.19
N SER A 36 -4.44 -10.02 -2.32
CA SER A 36 -5.32 -9.17 -1.52
C SER A 36 -5.21 -9.51 -0.03
N LEU A 37 -5.07 -8.48 0.79
CA LEU A 37 -5.19 -8.52 2.26
C LEU A 37 -6.60 -8.13 2.72
N GLY A 38 -7.52 -7.91 1.79
CA GLY A 38 -8.90 -7.52 2.05
C GLY A 38 -9.17 -6.04 1.80
N GLU A 39 -10.40 -5.66 2.16
CA GLU A 39 -10.94 -4.33 1.95
C GLU A 39 -11.28 -3.71 3.30
N TYR A 40 -11.18 -2.39 3.40
CA TYR A 40 -11.64 -1.66 4.58
C TYR A 40 -12.16 -0.28 4.20
N GLU A 41 -13.00 0.26 5.08
CA GLU A 41 -13.52 1.62 4.97
C GLU A 41 -12.92 2.48 6.07
N ASP A 42 -12.62 3.73 5.74
CA ASP A 42 -12.40 4.80 6.70
C ASP A 42 -13.11 6.08 6.26
N VAL A 43 -13.27 6.98 7.21
CA VAL A 43 -13.95 8.26 6.99
C VAL A 43 -12.93 9.36 7.19
N ASP A 44 -12.72 10.18 6.17
CA ASP A 44 -11.87 11.35 6.32
C ASP A 44 -12.51 12.31 7.33
N PRO A 45 -11.80 12.65 8.42
CA PRO A 45 -12.37 13.45 9.51
C PRO A 45 -12.62 14.91 9.11
N THR A 46 -12.14 15.35 7.95
CA THR A 46 -12.23 16.73 7.46
C THR A 46 -13.35 16.88 6.43
N SER A 47 -13.42 16.00 5.42
CA SER A 47 -14.43 16.02 4.37
C SER A 47 -15.70 15.24 4.72
N GLU A 48 -15.65 14.40 5.75
CA GLU A 48 -16.69 13.41 6.09
C GLU A 48 -16.96 12.38 4.97
N GLU A 49 -16.07 12.31 3.98
CA GLU A 49 -16.17 11.34 2.90
C GLU A 49 -15.70 9.95 3.38
N THR A 50 -16.39 8.92 2.91
CA THR A 50 -16.00 7.53 3.17
C THR A 50 -15.12 7.03 2.02
N PHE A 51 -13.93 6.54 2.34
CA PHE A 51 -13.02 5.93 1.41
C PHE A 51 -13.11 4.40 1.53
N HIS A 52 -13.14 3.72 0.38
CA HIS A 52 -13.10 2.26 0.30
C HIS A 52 -11.71 1.85 -0.20
N HIS A 53 -10.95 1.19 0.65
CA HIS A 53 -9.57 0.79 0.39
C HIS A 53 -9.47 -0.69 0.03
N HIS A 54 -8.69 -0.99 -1.00
CA HIS A 54 -8.24 -2.35 -1.31
C HIS A 54 -6.76 -2.47 -0.93
N LEU A 55 -6.44 -3.34 0.03
CA LEU A 55 -5.07 -3.52 0.49
C LEU A 55 -4.45 -4.78 -0.13
N PHE A 56 -3.21 -4.67 -0.60
CA PHE A 56 -2.48 -5.77 -1.21
C PHE A 56 -1.10 -5.97 -0.58
N LEU A 57 -0.69 -7.23 -0.49
CA LEU A 57 0.70 -7.63 -0.30
C LEU A 57 1.31 -7.88 -1.67
N VAL A 58 2.28 -7.07 -2.06
CA VAL A 58 3.10 -7.33 -3.25
C VAL A 58 4.13 -8.40 -2.91
N THR A 59 4.10 -9.52 -3.62
CA THR A 59 4.97 -10.69 -3.38
C THR A 59 6.06 -10.85 -4.45
N GLY A 60 5.99 -10.07 -5.53
CA GLY A 60 7.00 -10.07 -6.58
C GLY A 60 6.90 -8.84 -7.48
N TRP A 61 8.06 -8.34 -7.91
CA TRP A 61 8.17 -7.23 -8.85
C TRP A 61 9.46 -7.33 -9.67
N GLN A 62 9.53 -6.56 -10.75
CA GLN A 62 10.74 -6.30 -11.55
C GLN A 62 11.11 -4.82 -11.48
N GLY A 63 12.42 -4.55 -11.59
CA GLY A 63 12.98 -3.21 -11.39
C GLY A 63 13.47 -2.98 -9.96
N GLU A 64 14.08 -1.81 -9.75
CA GLU A 64 14.55 -1.36 -8.44
C GLU A 64 13.61 -0.25 -7.97
N PRO A 65 12.91 -0.38 -6.83
CA PRO A 65 11.99 0.65 -6.33
C PRO A 65 12.70 1.98 -6.05
N ARG A 66 12.17 3.07 -6.61
CA ARG A 66 12.64 4.44 -6.38
C ARG A 66 11.45 5.38 -6.47
N ILE A 67 11.41 6.42 -5.65
CA ILE A 67 10.42 7.48 -5.85
C ILE A 67 10.54 8.03 -7.28
N ALA A 68 9.46 7.92 -8.04
CA ALA A 68 9.37 8.27 -9.45
C ALA A 68 8.41 9.45 -9.72
N ASN A 69 7.66 9.91 -8.72
CA ASN A 69 6.80 11.09 -8.78
C ASN A 69 7.00 12.02 -7.56
N GLU A 70 6.18 13.06 -7.42
CA GLU A 70 6.29 14.09 -6.37
C GLU A 70 5.42 13.81 -5.13
N GLU A 71 4.70 12.68 -5.10
CA GLU A 71 3.73 12.37 -4.03
C GLU A 71 4.41 11.91 -2.75
N HIS A 72 5.59 11.32 -2.87
CA HIS A 72 6.35 10.74 -1.75
C HIS A 72 7.70 11.42 -1.59
N SER A 73 8.11 11.60 -0.33
CA SER A 73 9.39 12.28 0.00
C SER A 73 10.52 11.32 0.36
N GLU A 74 10.21 10.11 0.83
CA GLU A 74 11.19 9.10 1.21
C GLU A 74 10.63 7.69 0.97
N ILE A 75 11.47 6.78 0.45
CA ILE A 75 11.21 5.34 0.43
C ILE A 75 12.20 4.64 1.35
N ARG A 76 11.71 3.74 2.19
CA ARG A 76 12.54 2.99 3.13
C ARG A 76 12.00 1.60 3.41
N TRP A 77 12.94 0.66 3.52
CA TRP A 77 12.68 -0.68 4.01
C TRP A 77 12.73 -0.74 5.54
N PHE A 78 11.72 -1.35 6.13
CA PHE A 78 11.63 -1.60 7.57
C PHE A 78 11.53 -3.10 7.83
N ARG A 79 12.09 -3.55 8.96
CA ARG A 79 11.84 -4.89 9.46
C ARG A 79 10.43 -4.97 10.02
N PRO A 80 9.78 -6.15 9.94
CA PRO A 80 8.47 -6.36 10.56
C PRO A 80 8.41 -6.00 12.05
N SER A 81 9.51 -6.22 12.79
CA SER A 81 9.61 -5.88 14.21
C SER A 81 9.60 -4.37 14.51
N GLU A 82 9.77 -3.51 13.50
CA GLU A 82 9.82 -2.05 13.67
C GLU A 82 8.44 -1.39 13.58
N VAL A 83 7.42 -2.11 13.12
CA VAL A 83 6.07 -1.60 12.80
C VAL A 83 5.43 -0.81 13.95
N ASP A 84 5.62 -1.26 15.19
CA ASP A 84 5.03 -0.60 16.36
C ASP A 84 5.56 0.83 16.56
N GLY A 85 6.82 1.06 16.20
CA GLY A 85 7.49 2.36 16.31
C GLY A 85 7.28 3.30 15.13
N LEU A 86 6.68 2.83 14.04
CA LEU A 86 6.44 3.67 12.86
C LEU A 86 5.23 4.58 13.06
N ASP A 87 5.32 5.80 12.55
CA ASP A 87 4.18 6.71 12.40
C ASP A 87 3.35 6.27 11.17
N LEU A 88 2.60 5.17 11.33
CA LEU A 88 1.75 4.53 10.31
C LEU A 88 0.29 4.56 10.75
N MET A 89 -0.62 4.59 9.77
CA MET A 89 -2.05 4.44 10.01
C MET A 89 -2.35 3.16 10.81
N PRO A 90 -3.22 3.20 11.85
CA PRO A 90 -3.51 2.02 12.67
C PRO A 90 -3.95 0.78 11.88
N ARG A 91 -4.70 0.97 10.77
CA ARG A 91 -5.14 -0.14 9.93
C ARG A 91 -3.99 -0.83 9.20
N LEU A 92 -3.03 -0.09 8.65
CA LEU A 92 -1.83 -0.67 8.03
C LEU A 92 -0.99 -1.45 9.05
N LYS A 93 -0.82 -0.90 10.27
CA LYS A 93 -0.15 -1.65 11.35
C LYS A 93 -0.85 -2.97 11.66
N ALA A 94 -2.18 -2.96 11.73
CA ALA A 94 -2.98 -4.16 11.98
C ALA A 94 -2.83 -5.19 10.86
N ALA A 95 -2.95 -4.77 9.60
CA ALA A 95 -2.78 -5.65 8.45
C ALA A 95 -1.39 -6.31 8.40
N ILE A 96 -0.32 -5.55 8.69
CA ILE A 96 1.03 -6.12 8.76
C ILE A 96 1.11 -7.18 9.88
N ARG A 97 0.56 -6.90 11.07
CA ARG A 97 0.57 -7.89 12.18
C ARG A 97 -0.25 -9.14 11.86
N GLU A 98 -1.42 -8.98 11.25
CA GLU A 98 -2.28 -10.07 10.80
C GLU A 98 -1.53 -10.97 9.80
N GLU A 99 -0.84 -10.37 8.83
CA GLU A 99 -0.02 -11.10 7.87
C GLU A 99 1.12 -11.88 8.52
N LEU A 100 1.86 -11.25 9.45
CA LEU A 100 2.96 -11.90 10.17
C LEU A 100 2.49 -13.03 11.09
N ALA A 101 1.27 -12.96 11.63
CA ALA A 101 0.70 -14.00 12.47
C ALA A 101 0.13 -15.18 11.66
N GLY A 102 -0.30 -14.93 10.42
CA GLY A 102 -0.89 -15.93 9.53
C GLY A 102 0.12 -16.80 8.77
N ASN A 103 1.40 -16.41 8.76
CA ASN A 103 2.47 -17.10 8.04
C ASN A 103 3.55 -17.60 9.03
N PRO A 104 3.44 -18.85 9.55
CA PRO A 104 4.38 -19.39 10.55
C PRO A 104 5.79 -19.67 10.00
#